data_AF-A0A218W873-F1
#
_entry.id   AF-A0A218W873-F1
#
_cell.length_a   1.000
_cell.length_b   1.000
_cell.length_c   1.000
_cell.angle_alpha   90.00
_cell.angle_beta   90.00
_cell.angle_gamma   90.00
#
_symmetry.space_group_name_H-M   'P 1'
#
loop_
_entity.id
_entity.type
_entity.pdbx_description
1 polymer ?
#
loop_
_entity_poly.entity_id
_entity_poly.type
_entity_poly.pdbx_seq_one_letter_code
_entity_poly.pdbx_strand_id
1 'polypeptide(L)'
;MEGLIWCSANHAPLSPISFLKRSAKVHRDRTSPVYGPVEYTWGETHARCVRLASALAQLGISRGDVVATLAPNVPAMYELHFAVPM
;
A
#
# COMPACT_ATOMS: atom_id res chain seq x y z
N MET A 1 -14.37 -15.75 28.11
CA MET A 1 -14.67 -15.73 26.67
C MET A 1 -13.57 -16.55 26.01
N GLU A 2 -13.83 -17.82 25.73
CA GLU A 2 -12.89 -18.64 24.97
C GLU A 2 -12.73 -18.01 23.58
N GLY A 3 -11.54 -17.48 23.31
CA GLY A 3 -11.23 -16.88 22.02
C GLY A 3 -11.27 -17.92 20.91
N LEU A 4 -11.59 -17.48 19.70
CA LEU A 4 -11.51 -18.31 18.49
C LEU A 4 -10.13 -18.95 18.39
N ILE A 5 -10.09 -20.23 18.00
CA ILE A 5 -8.83 -20.95 17.72
C ILE A 5 -8.05 -20.15 16.67
N TRP A 6 -6.77 -19.88 16.95
CA TRP A 6 -5.89 -19.23 16.00
C TRP A 6 -5.68 -20.16 14.79
N CYS A 7 -6.04 -19.66 13.63
CA CYS A 7 -5.90 -20.35 12.36
C CYS A 7 -5.47 -19.33 11.29
N SER A 8 -5.13 -19.81 10.09
CA SER A 8 -4.69 -18.94 8.99
C SER A 8 -5.72 -17.86 8.60
N ALA A 9 -7.00 -18.05 8.92
CA ALA A 9 -8.06 -17.10 8.61
C ALA A 9 -8.12 -15.90 9.57
N ASN A 10 -7.71 -16.06 10.84
CA ASN A 10 -7.78 -15.01 11.88
C ASN A 10 -6.41 -14.65 12.47
N HIS A 11 -5.34 -15.33 12.06
CA HIS A 11 -3.97 -15.10 12.49
C HIS A 11 -3.05 -14.84 11.30
N ALA A 12 -2.91 -13.57 10.91
CA ALA A 12 -1.99 -13.15 9.86
C ALA A 12 -1.31 -11.83 10.25
N PRO A 13 0.01 -11.66 10.00
CA PRO A 13 0.69 -10.39 10.21
C PRO A 13 0.06 -9.30 9.33
N LEU A 14 -0.30 -8.17 9.95
CA LEU A 14 -0.76 -7.00 9.22
C LEU A 14 0.44 -6.31 8.57
N SER A 15 0.32 -6.02 7.27
CA SER A 15 1.31 -5.23 6.54
C SER A 15 0.61 -4.23 5.63
N PRO A 16 1.24 -3.09 5.31
CA PRO A 16 0.70 -2.13 4.35
C PRO A 16 0.36 -2.81 3.01
N ILE A 17 1.17 -3.78 2.58
CA ILE A 17 0.99 -4.51 1.33
C ILE A 17 -0.23 -5.44 1.38
N SER A 18 -0.44 -6.17 2.48
CA SER A 18 -1.60 -7.06 2.61
C SER A 18 -2.90 -6.25 2.67
N PHE A 19 -2.87 -5.09 3.32
CA PHE A 19 -3.97 -4.12 3.28
C PHE A 19 -4.23 -3.61 1.85
N LEU A 20 -3.21 -3.07 1.16
CA LEU A 20 -3.37 -2.52 -0.20
C LEU A 20 -3.92 -3.57 -1.17
N LYS A 21 -3.37 -4.78 -1.17
CA LYS A 21 -3.84 -5.89 -2.02
C LYS A 21 -5.30 -6.25 -1.74
N ARG A 22 -5.70 -6.32 -0.46
CA ARG A 22 -7.08 -6.61 -0.08
C ARG A 22 -8.02 -5.49 -0.53
N SER A 23 -7.67 -4.23 -0.28
CA SER A 23 -8.48 -3.08 -0.65
C SER A 23 -8.67 -2.98 -2.17
N ALA A 24 -7.61 -3.18 -2.96
CA ALA A 24 -7.69 -3.19 -4.42
C ALA A 24 -8.51 -4.37 -4.99
N LYS A 25 -8.61 -5.48 -4.24
CA LYS A 25 -9.42 -6.64 -4.63
C LYS A 25 -10.89 -6.49 -4.25
N VAL A 26 -11.18 -6.05 -3.04
CA VAL A 26 -12.53 -6.03 -2.45
C VAL A 26 -13.25 -4.71 -2.68
N HIS A 27 -12.50 -3.60 -2.76
CA HIS A 27 -13.02 -2.23 -2.87
C HIS A 27 -12.47 -1.51 -4.11
N ARG A 28 -12.17 -2.26 -5.18
CA ARG A 28 -11.48 -1.78 -6.38
C ARG A 28 -11.92 -0.39 -6.83
N ASP A 29 -13.23 -0.22 -7.04
CA ASP A 29 -13.81 1.00 -7.64
C ASP A 29 -14.23 2.04 -6.59
N ARG A 30 -13.94 1.81 -5.30
CA ARG A 30 -14.18 2.79 -4.24
C ARG A 30 -13.01 3.75 -4.14
N THR A 31 -13.30 5.00 -3.77
CA THR A 31 -12.31 6.04 -3.49
C THR A 31 -11.32 5.60 -2.41
N SER A 32 -10.04 5.87 -2.64
CA SER A 32 -8.92 5.60 -1.74
C SER A 32 -8.40 6.91 -1.13
N PRO A 33 -7.49 7.71 -1.75
CA PRO A 33 -7.23 9.07 -1.30
C PRO A 33 -8.12 10.09 -2.03
N VAL A 34 -8.47 11.16 -1.32
CA VAL A 34 -9.02 12.42 -1.84
C VAL A 34 -8.04 13.53 -1.50
N TYR A 35 -7.56 14.25 -2.51
CA TYR A 35 -6.62 15.37 -2.38
C TYR A 35 -7.02 16.51 -3.32
N GLY A 36 -7.81 17.45 -2.80
CA GLY A 36 -8.38 18.53 -3.62
C GLY A 36 -9.20 17.94 -4.78
N PRO A 37 -8.90 18.27 -6.05
CA PRO A 37 -9.58 17.70 -7.21
C PRO A 37 -9.09 16.29 -7.60
N VAL A 38 -8.02 15.79 -6.95
CA VAL A 38 -7.43 14.48 -7.26
C VAL A 38 -8.09 13.42 -6.39
N GLU A 39 -8.74 12.47 -7.03
CA GLU A 39 -9.26 11.27 -6.39
C GLU A 39 -8.74 10.04 -7.13
N TYR A 40 -8.37 9.01 -6.39
CA TYR A 40 -8.04 7.71 -6.95
C TYR A 40 -8.92 6.64 -6.34
N THR A 41 -9.28 5.65 -7.12
CA THR A 41 -9.86 4.39 -6.65
C THR A 41 -8.79 3.49 -6.04
N TRP A 42 -9.17 2.52 -5.21
CA TRP A 42 -8.22 1.53 -4.68
C TRP A 42 -7.51 0.73 -5.77
N GLY A 43 -8.18 0.47 -6.91
CA GLY A 43 -7.57 -0.15 -8.08
C GLY A 43 -6.45 0.69 -8.68
N GLU A 44 -6.68 1.99 -8.83
CA GLU A 44 -5.68 2.94 -9.34
C GLU A 44 -4.53 3.13 -8.36
N THR A 45 -4.82 3.30 -7.07
CA THR A 45 -3.80 3.40 -6.02
C THR A 45 -2.87 2.19 -6.04
N HIS A 46 -3.42 0.97 -6.14
CA HIS A 46 -2.60 -0.24 -6.24
C HIS A 46 -1.75 -0.26 -7.51
N ALA A 47 -2.32 0.05 -8.67
CA ALA A 47 -1.57 0.11 -9.93
C ALA A 47 -0.44 1.15 -9.89
N ARG A 48 -0.69 2.31 -9.28
CA ARG A 48 0.30 3.37 -9.08
C ARG A 48 1.43 2.92 -8.14
N CYS A 49 1.10 2.30 -7.01
CA CYS A 49 2.11 1.78 -6.07
C CYS A 49 2.99 0.69 -6.71
N VAL A 50 2.41 -0.21 -7.53
CA VAL A 50 3.18 -1.25 -8.24
C VAL A 50 4.16 -0.62 -9.24
N ARG A 51 3.74 0.41 -9.99
CA ARG A 51 4.64 1.13 -10.90
C ARG A 51 5.77 1.82 -10.15
N LEU A 52 5.47 2.44 -9.01
CA LEU A 52 6.47 3.10 -8.17
C LEU A 52 7.47 2.08 -7.59
N ALA A 53 6.98 0.96 -7.05
CA ALA A 53 7.83 -0.12 -6.55
C ALA A 53 8.77 -0.67 -7.64
N SER A 54 8.25 -0.86 -8.85
CA SER A 54 9.08 -1.27 -10.00
C SER A 54 10.15 -0.25 -10.35
N ALA A 55 9.84 1.04 -10.30
CA ALA A 55 10.82 2.10 -10.53
C ALA A 55 11.90 2.14 -9.43
N LEU A 56 11.53 1.97 -8.17
CA LEU A 56 12.47 1.88 -7.05
C LEU A 56 13.42 0.68 -7.20
N ALA A 57 12.89 -0.48 -7.60
CA ALA A 57 13.70 -1.66 -7.88
C ALA A 57 14.69 -1.43 -9.04
N GLN A 58 14.27 -0.71 -10.09
CA GLN A 58 15.16 -0.31 -11.19
C GLN A 58 16.24 0.69 -10.78
N LEU A 59 16.01 1.47 -9.72
CA LEU A 59 17.01 2.34 -9.09
C LEU A 59 17.96 1.58 -8.14
N GLY A 60 17.79 0.26 -8.00
CA GLY A 60 18.64 -0.59 -7.17
C GLY A 60 18.23 -0.68 -5.70
N ILE A 61 17.06 -0.14 -5.33
CA ILE A 61 16.53 -0.28 -3.97
C ILE A 61 16.09 -1.73 -3.75
N SER A 62 16.48 -2.27 -2.60
CA SER A 62 16.37 -3.68 -2.27
C SER A 62 15.98 -3.91 -0.81
N ARG A 63 15.70 -5.17 -0.46
CA ARG A 63 15.33 -5.54 0.90
C ARG A 63 16.47 -5.20 1.87
N GLY A 64 16.15 -4.38 2.87
CA GLY A 64 17.09 -3.94 3.90
C GLY A 64 17.52 -2.49 3.72
N ASP A 65 17.28 -1.90 2.55
CA ASP A 65 17.53 -0.48 2.31
C ASP A 65 16.50 0.38 3.05
N VAL A 66 16.96 1.54 3.51
CA VAL A 66 16.12 2.52 4.22
C VAL A 66 15.80 3.66 3.27
N VAL A 67 14.51 3.86 2.99
CA VAL A 67 14.02 4.98 2.19
C VAL A 67 13.45 6.05 3.12
N ALA A 68 14.08 7.23 3.14
CA ALA A 68 13.57 8.41 3.84
C ALA A 68 12.84 9.33 2.86
N THR A 69 11.82 10.04 3.33
CA THR A 69 11.08 11.03 2.55
C THR A 69 10.72 12.22 3.41
N LEU A 70 10.93 13.42 2.87
CA LEU A 70 10.45 14.68 3.43
C LEU A 70 9.51 15.32 2.40
N ALA A 71 8.21 15.26 2.66
CA ALA A 71 7.18 15.77 1.76
C ALA A 71 5.96 16.25 2.55
N PRO A 72 5.13 17.15 1.99
CA PRO A 72 3.81 17.44 2.53
C PRO A 72 2.87 16.22 2.47
N ASN A 73 1.67 16.35 3.03
CA ASN A 73 0.62 15.33 2.94
C ASN A 73 0.01 15.29 1.53
N VAL A 74 0.71 14.65 0.59
CA VAL A 74 0.32 14.51 -0.82
C VAL A 74 0.13 13.03 -1.20
N PRO A 75 -0.66 12.72 -2.24
CA PRO A 75 -0.87 11.34 -2.69
C PRO A 75 0.42 10.55 -2.98
N ALA A 76 1.47 11.22 -3.48
CA ALA A 76 2.76 10.57 -3.72
C ALA A 76 3.43 10.07 -2.42
N MET A 77 3.31 10.82 -1.32
CA MET A 77 3.82 10.41 0.00
C MET A 77 3.02 9.21 0.52
N TYR A 78 1.70 9.22 0.33
CA TYR A 78 0.83 8.10 0.65
C TYR A 78 1.17 6.83 -0.16
N GLU A 79 1.46 6.97 -1.45
CA GLU A 79 1.86 5.85 -2.32
C GLU A 79 3.21 5.24 -1.90
N LEU A 80 4.17 6.06 -1.46
CA LEU A 80 5.45 5.58 -0.94
C LEU A 80 5.30 4.64 0.26
N HIS A 81 4.28 4.86 1.11
CA HIS A 81 3.99 3.98 2.25
C HIS A 81 3.74 2.53 1.85
N PHE A 82 3.20 2.30 0.64
CA PHE A 82 2.96 0.96 0.11
C PHE A 82 4.02 0.49 -0.87
N ALA A 83 4.58 1.39 -1.68
CA ALA A 83 5.53 1.04 -2.74
C ALA A 83 6.91 0.66 -2.19
N VAL A 84 7.38 1.32 -1.13
CA VAL A 84 8.70 1.04 -0.53
C VAL A 84 8.81 -0.38 0.06
N PRO A 85 7.84 -0.91 0.83
CA PRO A 85 7.94 -2.27 1.36
C PRO A 85 7.61 -3.38 0.33
N MET A 86 7.11 -3.02 -0.87
CA MET A 86 6.66 -3.96 -1.91
C MET A 86 7.82 -4.57 -2.69
#